data_AF-F6GYP4-F1
#
_entry.id   AF-F6GYP4-F1
#
_cell.length_a   1.000
_cell.length_b   1.000
_cell.length_c   1.000
_cell.angle_alpha   90.00
_cell.angle_beta   90.00
_cell.angle_gamma   90.00
#
_symmetry.space_group_name_H-M   'P 1'
#
loop_
_entity.id
_entity.type
_entity.pdbx_description
1 polymer ?
#
loop_
_entity_poly.entity_id
_entity_poly.type
_entity_poly.pdbx_seq_one_letter_code
_entity_poly.pdbx_strand_id
1 'polypeptide(L)'
;MKEPYEMKISHAVLREGILAWTCYNFYQSTPTKLARENYFFHSGQDMSVGTSWNILRPETVESLFYLWRLTGNKTYQEWGWNIFHHLKRTPA
;
A
#
# COMPACT_ATOMS: atom_id res chain seq x y z
N MET A 1 24.20 -15.75 13.89
CA MET A 1 24.31 -14.28 14.01
C MET A 1 24.14 -13.74 12.60
N LYS A 2 23.12 -12.92 12.32
CA LYS A 2 22.95 -12.31 10.99
C LYS A 2 23.92 -11.15 10.84
N GLU A 3 24.46 -10.98 9.64
CA GLU A 3 25.42 -9.91 9.35
C GLU A 3 24.78 -8.51 9.53
N PRO A 4 25.56 -7.46 9.87
CA PRO A 4 25.03 -6.12 10.12
C PRO A 4 24.22 -5.54 8.94
N TYR A 5 24.55 -5.92 7.71
CA TYR A 5 23.81 -5.50 6.51
C TYR A 5 22.45 -6.20 6.39
N GLU A 6 22.38 -7.49 6.73
CA GLU A 6 21.11 -8.24 6.71
C GLU A 6 20.13 -7.70 7.75
N MET A 7 20.64 -7.26 8.91
CA MET A 7 19.82 -6.64 9.95
C MET A 7 19.32 -5.25 9.55
N LYS A 8 20.13 -4.45 8.84
CA LYS A 8 19.67 -3.18 8.24
C LYS A 8 18.61 -3.40 7.18
N ILE A 9 18.79 -4.41 6.31
CA ILE A 9 17.81 -4.81 5.31
C ILE A 9 16.52 -5.28 6.00
N SER A 10 16.61 -6.09 7.05
CA SER A 10 15.41 -6.58 7.75
C SER A 10 14.64 -5.44 8.42
N HIS A 11 15.32 -4.48 9.04
CA HIS A 11 14.67 -3.30 9.63
C HIS A 11 14.01 -2.42 8.57
N ALA A 12 14.67 -2.18 7.43
CA ALA A 12 14.11 -1.42 6.32
C ALA A 12 12.87 -2.14 5.77
N VAL A 13 12.96 -3.42 5.46
CA VAL A 13 11.85 -4.25 4.97
C VAL A 13 10.67 -4.26 5.94
N LEU A 14 10.91 -4.35 7.26
CA LEU A 14 9.85 -4.30 8.26
C LEU A 14 9.13 -2.95 8.26
N ARG A 15 9.87 -1.84 8.18
CA ARG A 15 9.30 -0.48 8.12
C ARG A 15 8.52 -0.25 6.84
N GLU A 16 9.11 -0.59 5.70
CA GLU A 16 8.46 -0.49 4.40
C GLU A 16 7.22 -1.41 4.32
N GLY A 17 7.27 -2.58 4.95
CA GLY A 17 6.12 -3.48 5.04
C GLY A 17 4.93 -2.87 5.79
N ILE A 18 5.18 -2.14 6.88
CA ILE A 18 4.14 -1.42 7.64
C ILE A 18 3.56 -0.26 6.82
N LEU A 19 4.41 0.47 6.10
CA LEU A 19 3.96 1.55 5.23
C LEU A 19 3.11 1.02 4.07
N ALA A 20 3.56 -0.02 3.39
CA ALA A 20 2.81 -0.65 2.30
C ALA A 20 1.48 -1.24 2.77
N TRP A 21 1.43 -1.81 3.97
CA TRP A 21 0.18 -2.26 4.58
C TRP A 21 -0.79 -1.10 4.82
N THR A 22 -0.29 0.02 5.35
CA THR A 22 -1.08 1.25 5.52
C THR A 22 -1.60 1.77 4.17
N CYS A 23 -0.74 1.85 3.15
CA CYS A 23 -1.14 2.26 1.80
C CYS A 23 -2.17 1.32 1.19
N TYR A 24 -2.04 0.01 1.37
CA TYR A 24 -3.04 -0.95 0.91
C TYR A 24 -4.39 -0.77 1.63
N ASN A 25 -4.38 -0.45 2.92
CA ASN A 25 -5.62 -0.18 3.67
C ASN A 25 -6.36 1.07 3.19
N PHE A 26 -5.67 2.06 2.61
CA PHE A 26 -6.32 3.21 1.99
C PHE A 26 -7.22 2.82 0.81
N TYR A 27 -6.86 1.77 0.07
CA TYR A 27 -7.76 1.20 -0.94
C TYR A 27 -8.99 0.63 -0.24
N GLN A 28 -8.80 -0.17 0.82
CA GLN A 28 -9.88 -0.85 1.51
C GLN A 28 -10.87 0.08 2.22
N SER A 29 -10.43 1.26 2.62
CA SER A 29 -11.27 2.25 3.32
C SER A 29 -12.27 2.97 2.40
N THR A 30 -12.17 2.82 1.08
CA THR A 30 -13.06 3.47 0.12
C THR A 30 -14.10 2.49 -0.46
N PRO A 31 -15.31 2.94 -0.82
CA PRO A 31 -16.31 2.07 -1.45
C PRO A 31 -15.85 1.47 -2.78
N THR A 32 -15.12 2.24 -3.59
CA THR A 32 -14.58 1.81 -4.89
C THR A 32 -13.39 0.90 -4.78
N LYS A 33 -12.82 0.76 -3.57
CA LYS A 33 -11.58 0.03 -3.33
C LYS A 33 -10.39 0.58 -4.13
N LEU A 34 -10.38 1.90 -4.32
CA LEU A 34 -9.32 2.67 -4.97
C LEU A 34 -8.88 3.78 -4.04
N ALA A 35 -7.57 3.87 -3.75
CA ALA A 35 -7.04 4.93 -2.89
C ALA A 35 -7.34 6.33 -3.45
N ARG A 36 -7.46 7.33 -2.59
CA ARG A 36 -7.64 8.74 -2.97
C ARG A 36 -6.30 9.47 -2.92
N GLU A 37 -6.27 10.70 -3.39
CA GLU A 37 -5.01 11.46 -3.49
C GLU A 37 -4.42 11.84 -2.13
N ASN A 38 -5.28 12.09 -1.14
CA ASN A 38 -4.85 12.49 0.18
C ASN A 38 -5.83 12.02 1.26
N TYR A 39 -5.25 11.78 2.43
CA TYR A 39 -5.93 11.34 3.63
C TYR A 39 -5.49 12.22 4.79
N PHE A 40 -6.41 12.54 5.70
CA PHE A 40 -6.14 13.32 6.89
C PHE A 40 -6.20 12.44 8.13
N PHE A 41 -5.27 12.67 9.04
CA PHE A 41 -5.19 12.02 10.34
C PHE A 41 -5.26 13.11 11.41
N HIS A 42 -6.33 13.10 12.18
CA HIS A 42 -6.51 14.01 13.31
C HIS A 42 -6.38 13.24 14.61
N SER A 43 -5.78 13.86 15.63
CA SER A 43 -5.62 13.21 16.93
C SER A 43 -6.99 12.87 17.53
N GLY A 44 -7.17 11.60 17.92
CA GLY A 44 -8.42 11.10 18.50
C GLY A 44 -9.58 10.91 17.52
N GLN A 45 -9.34 10.99 16.21
CA GLN A 45 -10.35 10.71 15.18
C GLN A 45 -9.86 9.65 14.20
N ASP A 46 -10.81 8.99 13.56
CA ASP A 46 -10.52 8.08 12.46
C ASP A 46 -10.02 8.84 11.22
N MET A 47 -9.31 8.11 10.37
CA MET A 47 -8.81 8.60 9.09
C MET A 47 -9.96 9.14 8.24
N SER A 48 -9.79 10.34 7.68
CA SER A 48 -10.74 10.92 6.74
C SER A 48 -10.13 11.07 5.35
N VAL A 49 -10.98 10.85 4.34
CA VAL A 49 -10.61 10.98 2.93
C VAL A 49 -10.63 12.45 2.54
N GLY A 50 -9.52 12.95 2.00
CA GLY A 50 -9.40 14.36 1.66
C GLY A 50 -9.87 14.73 0.26
N THR A 51 -9.84 13.79 -0.69
CA THR A 51 -10.34 13.99 -2.06
C THR A 51 -11.17 12.80 -2.52
N SER A 52 -12.14 13.05 -3.41
CA SER A 52 -13.06 12.03 -3.89
C SER A 52 -12.60 11.35 -5.18
N TRP A 53 -11.49 11.78 -5.78
CA TRP A 53 -10.99 11.25 -7.05
C TRP A 53 -9.75 10.36 -6.85
N ASN A 54 -9.46 9.56 -7.87
CA ASN A 54 -8.25 8.76 -7.99
C ASN A 54 -7.73 8.97 -9.42
N ILE A 55 -6.44 9.29 -9.59
CA ILE A 55 -5.84 9.51 -10.92
C ILE A 55 -4.91 8.37 -11.37
N LEU A 56 -5.15 7.15 -10.89
CA LEU A 56 -4.41 5.94 -11.27
C LEU A 56 -2.92 5.98 -10.94
N ARG A 57 -2.54 6.61 -9.84
CA ARG A 57 -1.12 6.72 -9.48
C ARG A 57 -0.49 5.38 -9.09
N PRO A 58 0.81 5.18 -9.38
CA PRO A 58 1.45 3.88 -9.26
C PRO A 58 2.13 3.59 -7.91
N GLU A 59 2.24 4.56 -6.99
CA GLU A 59 3.20 4.51 -5.87
C GLU A 59 2.99 3.28 -4.96
N THR A 60 1.73 2.92 -4.69
CA THR A 60 1.41 1.74 -3.88
C THR A 60 1.82 0.46 -4.59
N VAL A 61 1.50 0.30 -5.88
CA VAL A 61 1.84 -0.91 -6.65
C VAL A 61 3.36 -1.02 -6.84
N GLU A 62 4.06 0.11 -7.01
CA GLU A 62 5.52 0.16 -7.05
C GLU A 62 6.14 -0.35 -5.74
N SER A 63 5.62 0.10 -4.60
CA SER A 63 6.10 -0.32 -3.28
C SER A 63 5.87 -1.83 -3.06
N LEU A 64 4.71 -2.34 -3.46
CA LEU A 64 4.39 -3.77 -3.41
C LEU A 64 5.34 -4.60 -4.29
N PHE A 65 5.71 -4.10 -5.47
CA PHE A 65 6.66 -4.78 -6.35
C PHE A 65 8.03 -4.92 -5.69
N TYR A 66 8.58 -3.85 -5.12
CA TYR A 66 9.88 -3.91 -4.44
C TYR A 66 9.85 -4.81 -3.21
N LEU A 67 8.79 -4.72 -2.39
CA LEU A 67 8.64 -5.58 -1.23
C LEU A 67 8.56 -7.06 -1.60
N TRP A 68 7.84 -7.41 -2.67
CA TRP A 68 7.86 -8.78 -3.19
C TRP A 68 9.25 -9.21 -3.65
N ARG A 69 9.98 -8.35 -4.38
CA ARG A 69 11.34 -8.66 -4.85
C ARG A 69 12.32 -8.89 -3.72
N LEU A 70 12.21 -8.12 -2.63
CA LEU A 70 13.13 -8.19 -1.49
C LEU A 70 12.80 -9.35 -0.53
N THR A 71 11.52 -9.70 -0.40
CA THR A 71 11.06 -10.66 0.63
C THR A 71 10.60 -12.00 0.07
N GLY A 72 10.24 -12.06 -1.20
CA GLY A 72 9.56 -13.21 -1.80
C GLY A 72 8.11 -13.41 -1.31
N ASN A 73 7.58 -12.53 -0.46
CA ASN A 73 6.23 -12.69 0.08
C ASN A 73 5.16 -12.45 -0.99
N LYS A 74 4.37 -13.49 -1.29
CA LYS A 74 3.33 -13.46 -2.32
C LYS A 74 2.12 -12.59 -1.97
N THR A 75 1.92 -12.26 -0.70
CA THR A 75 0.83 -11.37 -0.27
C THR A 75 0.87 -10.03 -1.02
N TYR A 76 2.06 -9.49 -1.31
CA TYR A 76 2.18 -8.24 -2.07
C TYR A 76 1.69 -8.36 -3.52
N GLN A 77 1.83 -9.55 -4.13
CA GLN A 77 1.26 -9.82 -5.45
C GLN A 77 -0.28 -9.91 -5.40
N GLU A 78 -0.81 -10.57 -4.37
CA GLU A 78 -2.26 -10.68 -4.15
C GLU A 78 -2.90 -9.31 -3.95
N TRP A 79 -2.26 -8.43 -3.17
CA TRP A 79 -2.70 -7.05 -2.99
C TRP A 79 -2.68 -6.26 -4.30
N GLY A 80 -1.60 -6.38 -5.09
CA GLY A 80 -1.53 -5.77 -6.42
C GLY A 80 -2.64 -6.27 -7.36
N TRP A 81 -2.95 -7.57 -7.31
CA TRP A 81 -4.02 -8.17 -8.10
C TRP A 81 -5.41 -7.67 -7.68
N ASN A 82 -5.67 -7.53 -6.39
CA ASN A 82 -6.91 -6.93 -5.89
C ASN A 82 -7.09 -5.49 -6.39
N ILE A 83 -6.03 -4.67 -6.32
CA ILE A 83 -6.07 -3.29 -6.85
C ILE A 83 -6.43 -3.29 -8.33
N PHE A 84 -5.81 -4.16 -9.13
CA PHE A 84 -6.10 -4.27 -10.56
C PHE A 84 -7.55 -4.67 -10.85
N HIS A 85 -8.13 -5.61 -10.09
CA HIS A 85 -9.53 -6.00 -10.25
C HIS A 85 -10.50 -4.85 -10.00
N HIS A 86 -10.25 -4.05 -8.96
CA HIS A 86 -11.10 -2.91 -8.62
C HIS A 86 -10.95 -1.76 -9.63
N LEU A 87 -9.75 -1.56 -10.14
CA LEU A 87 -9.49 -0.64 -11.24
C LEU A 87 -10.31 -1.02 -12.50
N LYS A 88 -10.35 -2.30 -12.85
CA LYS A 88 -11.14 -2.78 -14.00
C LYS A 88 -12.64 -2.66 -13.81
N ARG A 89 -13.13 -2.75 -12.57
CA ARG A 89 -14.55 -2.70 -12.23
C ARG A 89 -15.10 -1.28 -12.07
N THR A 90 -14.23 -0.31 -11.81
CA THR A 90 -14.65 1.08 -11.58
C THR A 90 -14.51 1.85 -12.88
N PRO A 91 -15.62 2.31 -13.51
CA PRO A 91 -15.52 3.22 -14.65
C PRO A 91 -14.88 4.54 -14.20
N ALA A 92 -13.99 5.07 -15.04
CA ALA A 92 -13.31 6.35 -14.82
C ALA A 92 -14.29 7.53 -14.90
#